data_AF-A0A5H2YK92-F1
#
_entry.id   AF-A0A5H2YK92-F1
#
_cell.length_a   1.000
_cell.length_b   1.000
_cell.length_c   1.000
_cell.angle_alpha   90.00
_cell.angle_beta   90.00
_cell.angle_gamma   90.00
#
_symmetry.space_group_name_H-M   'P 1'
#
loop_
_entity.id
_entity.type
_entity.pdbx_description
1 polymer ?
#
loop_
_entity_poly.entity_id
_entity_poly.type
_entity_poly.pdbx_seq_one_letter_code
_entity_poly.pdbx_strand_id
1 'polypeptide(L)'
;MAETELDNEQSSAVASQSNEQSENTGYIIDNLFIYMHAGPGKNYRILGSVDAGTPISIISEIQEDFIQIIDDKGREAWVEAKFVTTQPGLNQQLQQVSEALQSSQTEIDSMRSELPTLQQANNDLRAENQSLQQTITELQTSLNEQQQASAAKKQKEQHLMLTYGGGVALSGLLFGVILTLLLSRRKRYDGW
;
A
#
# COMPACT_ATOMS: atom_id res chain seq x y z
N MET A 1 10.88 39.03 -50.68
CA MET A 1 10.87 40.47 -51.01
C MET A 1 9.63 41.05 -50.34
N ALA A 2 9.81 42.09 -49.52
CA ALA A 2 8.85 42.72 -48.58
C ALA A 2 8.48 41.83 -47.36
N GLU A 3 8.98 42.02 -46.13
CA GLU A 3 9.04 43.22 -45.26
C GLU A 3 7.66 43.85 -45.03
N THR A 4 7.06 43.60 -43.86
CA THR A 4 6.48 44.67 -43.02
C THR A 4 6.44 44.19 -41.58
N GLU A 5 7.08 44.99 -40.74
CA GLU A 5 7.23 44.96 -39.29
C GLU A 5 6.10 45.77 -38.62
N LEU A 6 5.97 45.62 -37.30
CA LEU A 6 5.28 46.51 -36.33
C LEU A 6 3.79 46.24 -36.06
N ASP A 7 3.52 45.66 -34.88
CA ASP A 7 2.89 46.33 -33.73
C ASP A 7 2.59 45.25 -32.67
N ASN A 8 3.39 45.13 -31.61
CA ASN A 8 3.24 45.86 -30.36
C ASN A 8 1.83 45.80 -29.75
N GLU A 9 1.46 44.63 -29.21
CA GLU A 9 0.58 44.57 -28.05
C GLU A 9 1.21 43.66 -27.00
N GLN A 10 2.10 44.25 -26.20
CA GLN A 10 2.40 43.77 -24.86
C GLN A 10 1.11 43.81 -24.02
N SER A 11 0.30 42.76 -24.13
CA SER A 11 -0.77 42.49 -23.17
C SER A 11 -0.11 42.10 -21.85
N SER A 12 -0.05 43.08 -20.96
CA SER A 12 0.31 42.98 -19.55
C SER A 12 -0.65 42.03 -18.83
N ALA A 13 -0.28 40.74 -18.79
CA ALA A 13 -0.85 39.81 -17.81
C ALA A 13 -0.27 40.17 -16.44
N VAL A 14 -1.03 40.99 -15.71
CA VAL A 14 -0.86 41.27 -14.28
C VAL A 14 -0.98 39.93 -13.55
N ALA A 15 0.16 39.28 -13.31
CA ALA A 15 0.25 38.16 -12.38
C ALA A 15 0.17 38.73 -10.97
N SER A 16 -0.99 38.51 -10.36
CA SER A 16 -1.38 38.76 -8.99
C SER A 16 -0.23 38.62 -7.99
N GLN A 17 0.21 39.72 -7.41
CA GLN A 17 0.94 39.70 -6.16
C GLN A 17 -0.04 39.27 -5.06
N SER A 18 0.10 38.02 -4.62
CA SER A 18 -0.47 37.54 -3.37
C SER A 18 0.11 38.38 -2.23
N ASN A 19 -0.72 39.29 -1.71
CA ASN A 19 -0.42 40.06 -0.52
C ASN A 19 -0.44 39.08 0.66
N GLU A 20 0.72 38.61 1.12
CA GLU A 20 0.84 37.96 2.42
C GLU A 20 0.70 39.03 3.50
N GLN A 21 -0.55 39.36 3.85
CA GLN A 21 -0.82 39.97 5.14
C GLN A 21 -0.57 38.90 6.20
N SER A 22 0.56 39.03 6.90
CA SER A 22 0.77 38.40 8.20
C SER A 22 -0.39 38.82 9.12
N GLU A 23 -1.44 38.01 9.19
CA GLU A 23 -2.50 38.11 10.19
C GLU A 23 -1.86 37.88 11.56
N ASN A 24 -1.41 38.97 12.18
CA ASN A 24 -0.75 38.98 13.48
C ASN A 24 -1.83 38.75 14.56
N THR A 25 -2.30 37.50 14.60
CA THR A 25 -3.43 37.05 15.42
C THR A 25 -2.93 36.75 16.82
N GLY A 26 -3.58 37.35 17.81
CA GLY A 26 -3.35 37.11 19.22
C GLY A 26 -4.62 36.65 19.94
N TYR A 27 -4.44 36.19 21.16
CA TYR A 27 -5.47 35.75 22.09
C TYR A 27 -5.24 36.43 23.44
N ILE A 28 -6.32 36.62 24.19
CA ILE A 28 -6.25 37.18 25.55
C ILE A 28 -6.08 36.04 26.56
N ILE A 29 -5.05 36.14 27.42
CA ILE A 29 -4.75 35.17 28.48
C ILE A 29 -5.93 35.05 29.46
N ASP A 30 -6.16 33.85 30.00
CA ASP A 30 -7.23 33.45 30.93
C ASP A 30 -7.34 34.32 32.20
N ASN A 31 -7.90 35.51 32.07
CA ASN A 31 -8.39 36.36 33.15
C ASN A 31 -9.78 36.87 32.76
N LEU A 32 -10.78 36.73 33.65
CA LEU A 32 -12.22 36.79 33.33
C LEU A 32 -12.64 37.93 32.38
N PHE A 33 -11.99 39.09 32.45
CA PHE A 33 -12.03 40.14 31.43
C PHE A 33 -10.82 41.07 31.62
N ILE A 34 -10.40 41.78 30.57
CA ILE A 34 -9.41 42.87 30.67
C ILE A 34 -10.02 44.19 30.21
N TYR A 35 -9.56 45.30 30.78
CA TYR A 35 -10.01 46.64 30.39
C TYR A 35 -9.25 47.14 29.16
N MET A 36 -9.99 47.75 28.25
CA MET A 36 -9.47 48.37 27.03
C MET A 36 -9.44 49.88 27.20
N HIS A 37 -8.33 50.51 26.81
CA HIS A 37 -8.08 51.94 26.96
C HIS A 37 -8.03 52.66 25.60
N ALA A 38 -8.32 53.97 25.61
CA ALA A 38 -8.26 54.82 24.40
C ALA A 38 -6.83 55.23 23.99
N GLY A 39 -5.81 54.86 24.76
CA GLY A 39 -4.41 55.19 24.49
C GLY A 39 -3.45 54.27 25.26
N PRO A 40 -2.14 54.36 24.98
CA PRO A 40 -1.11 53.48 25.55
C PRO A 40 -0.83 53.84 27.01
N GLY A 41 -1.72 53.47 27.94
CA GLY A 41 -1.52 53.73 29.35
C GLY A 41 -2.80 53.73 30.20
N LYS A 42 -2.61 53.65 31.52
CA LYS A 42 -3.72 53.65 32.50
C LYS A 42 -4.40 55.00 32.68
N ASN A 43 -3.77 56.08 32.21
CA ASN A 43 -4.30 57.45 32.31
C ASN A 43 -5.37 57.74 31.24
N TYR A 44 -5.53 56.85 30.26
CA TYR A 44 -6.51 57.00 29.20
C TYR A 44 -7.87 56.42 29.59
N ARG A 45 -8.93 57.02 29.05
CA ARG A 45 -10.31 56.59 29.29
C ARG A 45 -10.51 55.13 28.90
N ILE A 46 -11.17 54.37 29.78
CA ILE A 46 -11.59 52.99 29.52
C ILE A 46 -12.71 53.02 28.46
N LEU A 47 -12.51 52.31 27.36
CA LEU A 47 -13.46 52.14 26.26
C LEU A 47 -14.41 50.95 26.50
N GLY A 48 -13.99 49.98 27.31
CA GLY A 48 -14.80 48.82 27.68
C GLY A 48 -13.94 47.69 28.23
N SER A 49 -14.48 46.48 28.19
CA SER A 49 -13.76 45.25 28.50
C SER A 49 -13.81 44.27 27.32
N VAL A 50 -12.87 43.33 27.32
CA VAL A 50 -12.81 42.21 26.39
C VAL A 50 -12.56 40.94 27.20
N ASP A 51 -13.24 39.85 26.81
CA ASP A 51 -13.24 38.59 27.54
C ASP A 51 -11.99 37.75 27.20
N ALA A 52 -11.56 36.88 28.12
CA ALA A 52 -10.48 35.94 27.87
C ALA A 52 -10.80 35.00 26.69
N GLY A 53 -9.78 34.65 25.91
CA GLY A 53 -9.93 33.78 24.74
C GLY A 53 -10.57 34.45 23.52
N THR A 54 -10.94 35.73 23.59
CA THR A 54 -11.42 36.48 22.42
C THR A 54 -10.29 36.59 21.39
N PRO A 55 -10.53 36.25 20.10
CA PRO A 55 -9.55 36.45 19.05
C PRO A 55 -9.36 37.95 18.79
N ILE A 56 -8.11 38.39 18.74
CA ILE A 56 -7.76 39.80 18.52
C ILE A 56 -6.72 39.94 17.41
N SER A 57 -6.77 41.05 16.68
CA SER A 57 -5.75 41.41 15.69
C SER A 57 -4.81 42.46 16.28
N ILE A 58 -3.51 42.19 16.26
CA ILE A 58 -2.50 43.11 16.79
C ILE A 58 -2.09 44.10 15.70
N ILE A 59 -2.28 45.40 15.95
CA ILE A 59 -2.03 46.47 14.96
C ILE A 59 -0.85 47.38 15.29
N SER A 60 -0.29 47.31 16.50
CA SER A 60 0.91 48.08 16.88
C SER A 60 1.92 47.24 17.65
N GLU A 61 3.15 47.73 17.71
CA GLU A 61 4.14 47.28 18.70
C GLU A 61 3.79 47.79 20.11
N ILE A 62 4.45 47.24 21.12
CA ILE A 62 4.24 47.57 22.53
C ILE A 62 4.71 49.01 22.82
N GLN A 63 3.83 49.82 23.40
CA GLN A 63 4.08 51.18 23.86
C GLN A 63 3.68 51.30 25.33
N GLU A 64 4.61 51.66 26.21
CA GLU A 64 4.35 51.86 27.66
C GLU A 64 3.65 50.66 28.34
N ASP A 65 4.02 49.42 27.98
CA ASP A 65 3.39 48.15 28.40
C ASP A 65 1.99 47.88 27.84
N PHE A 66 1.49 48.71 26.94
CA PHE A 66 0.23 48.53 26.22
C PHE A 66 0.47 48.20 24.75
N ILE A 67 -0.48 47.50 24.15
CA ILE A 67 -0.47 47.17 22.73
C ILE A 67 -1.83 47.51 22.15
N GLN A 68 -1.83 48.05 20.94
CA GLN A 68 -3.06 48.37 20.23
C GLN A 68 -3.57 47.14 19.49
N ILE A 69 -4.84 46.85 19.71
CA ILE A 69 -5.53 45.68 19.17
C ILE A 69 -6.83 46.09 18.49
N ILE A 70 -7.31 45.24 17.60
CA ILE A 70 -8.68 45.25 17.10
C ILE A 70 -9.40 44.04 17.70
N ASP A 71 -10.49 44.33 18.41
CA ASP A 71 -11.39 43.33 19.01
C ASP A 71 -12.28 42.66 17.95
N ASP A 72 -12.97 41.57 18.31
CA ASP A 72 -13.93 40.83 17.47
C ASP A 72 -15.04 41.73 16.87
N LYS A 73 -15.35 42.82 17.58
CA LYS A 73 -16.32 43.86 17.19
C LYS A 73 -15.75 44.98 16.31
N GLY A 74 -14.50 44.85 15.86
CA GLY A 74 -13.83 45.86 15.02
C GLY A 74 -13.47 47.15 15.76
N ARG A 75 -13.32 47.09 17.09
CA ARG A 75 -12.97 48.25 17.92
C ARG A 75 -11.47 48.34 18.10
N GLU A 76 -10.89 49.49 17.78
CA GLU A 76 -9.50 49.79 18.11
C GLU A 76 -9.37 50.21 19.57
N ALA A 77 -8.53 49.50 20.31
CA ALA A 77 -8.24 49.87 21.69
C ALA A 77 -6.87 49.38 22.17
N TRP A 78 -6.42 49.92 23.29
CA TRP A 78 -5.15 49.59 23.92
C TRP A 78 -5.37 48.67 25.10
N VAL A 79 -4.63 47.57 25.16
CA VAL A 79 -4.68 46.58 26.25
C VAL A 79 -3.28 46.33 26.80
N GLU A 80 -3.15 45.91 28.07
CA GLU A 80 -1.82 45.61 28.63
C GLU A 80 -1.21 44.40 27.88
N ALA A 81 0.01 44.55 27.35
CA ALA A 81 0.68 43.55 26.52
C ALA A 81 0.86 42.20 27.23
N LYS A 82 0.95 42.20 28.57
CA LYS A 82 1.05 40.99 29.39
C LYS A 82 -0.16 40.05 29.28
N PHE A 83 -1.31 40.56 28.84
CA PHE A 83 -2.53 39.77 28.67
C PHE A 83 -2.76 39.35 27.23
N VAL A 84 -1.89 39.73 26.29
CA VAL A 84 -1.97 39.36 24.88
C VAL A 84 -0.91 38.28 24.62
N THR A 85 -1.35 37.11 24.13
CA THR A 85 -0.48 36.00 23.75
C THR A 85 -0.80 35.55 22.33
N THR A 86 0.21 35.21 21.53
CA THR A 86 0.01 34.61 20.21
C THR A 86 -0.24 33.10 20.29
N GLN A 87 -0.15 32.52 21.49
CA GLN A 87 -0.43 31.09 21.71
C GLN A 87 -1.92 30.87 21.99
N PRO A 88 -2.55 29.83 21.40
CA PRO A 88 -3.93 29.48 21.69
C PRO A 88 -4.12 29.23 23.19
N GLY A 89 -5.30 29.59 23.72
CA GLY A 89 -5.61 29.46 25.15
C GLY A 89 -5.42 28.03 25.66
N LEU A 90 -5.02 27.89 26.93
CA LEU A 90 -4.70 26.61 27.57
C LEU A 90 -5.84 25.57 27.43
N ASN A 91 -7.10 26.03 27.45
CA ASN A 91 -8.27 25.19 27.25
C ASN A 91 -8.35 24.56 25.85
N GLN A 92 -7.99 25.32 24.80
CA GLN A 92 -7.99 24.81 23.44
C GLN A 92 -6.87 23.78 23.24
N GLN A 93 -5.71 24.01 23.86
CA GLN A 93 -4.61 23.04 23.85
C GLN A 93 -4.97 21.76 24.62
N LEU A 94 -5.64 21.87 25.76
CA LEU A 94 -6.13 20.71 26.51
C LEU A 94 -7.13 19.88 25.71
N GLN A 95 -8.04 20.54 25.00
CA GLN A 95 -9.00 19.86 24.15
C GLN A 95 -8.31 19.11 23.00
N GLN A 96 -7.39 19.76 22.28
CA GLN A 96 -6.63 19.14 21.20
C GLN A 96 -5.79 17.93 21.69
N VAL A 97 -5.14 18.06 22.84
CA VAL A 97 -4.34 16.97 23.43
C VAL A 97 -5.24 15.82 23.87
N SER A 98 -6.41 16.11 24.46
CA SER A 98 -7.37 15.07 24.84
C SER A 98 -7.92 14.32 23.62
N GLU A 99 -8.26 15.04 22.55
CA GLU A 99 -8.72 14.46 21.29
C GLU A 99 -7.63 13.60 20.64
N ALA A 100 -6.39 14.06 20.62
CA ALA A 100 -5.25 13.30 20.11
C ALA A 100 -4.94 12.04 20.92
N LEU A 101 -5.10 12.11 22.25
CA LEU A 101 -4.92 10.95 23.12
C LEU A 101 -6.03 9.92 22.90
N GLN A 102 -7.27 10.36 22.74
CA GLN A 102 -8.40 9.48 22.44
C GLN A 102 -8.26 8.81 21.08
N SER A 103 -7.83 9.55 20.05
CA SER A 103 -7.61 8.97 18.71
C SER A 103 -6.48 7.95 18.72
N SER A 104 -5.35 8.26 19.37
CA SER A 104 -4.23 7.31 19.50
C SER A 104 -4.61 6.06 20.29
N GLN A 105 -5.39 6.20 21.36
CA GLN A 105 -5.87 5.06 22.13
C GLN A 105 -6.78 4.17 21.28
N THR A 106 -7.67 4.77 20.49
CA THR A 106 -8.57 4.04 19.57
C THR A 106 -7.76 3.28 18.50
N GLU A 107 -6.71 3.90 17.96
CA GLU A 107 -5.82 3.28 16.97
C GLU A 107 -5.02 2.10 17.58
N ILE A 108 -4.51 2.26 18.81
CA ILE A 108 -3.84 1.17 19.53
C ILE A 108 -4.80 0.00 19.74
N ASP A 109 -6.04 0.28 20.14
CA ASP A 109 -7.04 -0.76 20.39
C ASP A 109 -7.47 -1.46 19.10
N SER A 110 -7.60 -0.73 17.98
CA SER A 110 -7.85 -1.36 16.67
C SER A 110 -6.68 -2.23 16.23
N MET A 111 -5.44 -1.76 16.36
CA MET A 111 -4.25 -2.55 16.01
C MET A 111 -4.12 -3.79 16.89
N ARG A 112 -4.44 -3.68 18.19
CA ARG A 112 -4.48 -4.84 19.11
C ARG A 112 -5.53 -5.86 18.73
N SER A 113 -6.66 -5.42 18.18
CA SER A 113 -7.71 -6.31 17.68
C SER A 113 -7.32 -6.96 16.34
N GLU A 114 -6.60 -6.25 15.48
CA GLU A 114 -6.25 -6.72 14.13
C GLU A 114 -5.04 -7.68 14.16
N LEU A 115 -4.06 -7.44 15.03
CA LEU A 115 -2.87 -8.28 15.17
C LEU A 115 -3.16 -9.80 15.31
N PRO A 116 -4.04 -10.27 16.21
CA PRO A 116 -4.34 -11.70 16.31
C PRO A 116 -5.03 -12.24 15.05
N THR A 117 -5.86 -11.45 14.38
CA THR A 117 -6.50 -11.87 13.12
C THR A 117 -5.50 -12.04 11.99
N LEU A 118 -4.54 -11.13 11.85
CA LEU A 118 -3.46 -11.23 10.86
C LEU A 118 -2.53 -12.40 11.18
N GLN A 119 -2.21 -12.63 12.45
CA GLN A 119 -1.42 -13.79 12.87
C GLN A 119 -2.13 -15.10 12.54
N GLN A 120 -3.44 -15.19 12.81
CA GLN A 120 -4.23 -16.36 12.48
C GLN A 120 -4.27 -16.59 10.96
N ALA A 121 -4.59 -15.55 10.18
CA ALA A 121 -4.59 -15.64 8.72
C ALA A 121 -3.22 -16.06 8.14
N ASN A 122 -2.12 -15.58 8.72
CA ASN A 122 -0.78 -15.98 8.30
C ASN A 122 -0.50 -17.46 8.60
N ASN A 123 -0.91 -17.94 9.77
CA ASN A 123 -0.78 -19.34 10.15
C ASN A 123 -1.62 -20.25 9.24
N ASP A 124 -2.85 -19.84 8.93
CA ASP A 124 -3.75 -20.57 8.03
C ASP A 124 -3.17 -20.64 6.61
N LEU A 125 -2.70 -19.51 6.07
CA LEU A 125 -2.04 -19.47 4.76
C LEU A 125 -0.76 -20.33 4.70
N ARG A 126 0.00 -20.40 5.80
CA ARG A 126 1.17 -21.29 5.90
C ARG A 126 0.76 -22.76 5.91
N ALA A 127 -0.27 -23.12 6.66
CA ALA A 127 -0.80 -24.48 6.70
C ALA A 127 -1.35 -24.91 5.33
N GLU A 128 -2.08 -24.03 4.64
CA GLU A 128 -2.58 -24.26 3.29
C GLU A 128 -1.44 -24.44 2.28
N ASN A 129 -0.42 -23.59 2.32
CA ASN A 129 0.76 -23.74 1.47
C ASN A 129 1.46 -25.08 1.69
N GLN A 130 1.62 -25.52 2.94
CA GLN A 130 2.22 -26.82 3.25
C GLN A 130 1.35 -27.96 2.71
N SER A 131 0.02 -27.88 2.87
CA SER A 131 -0.91 -28.87 2.32
C SER A 131 -0.81 -28.95 0.79
N LEU A 132 -0.82 -27.81 0.11
CA LEU A 132 -0.72 -27.75 -1.36
C LEU A 132 0.61 -28.33 -1.85
N GLN A 133 1.72 -28.05 -1.17
CA GLN A 133 3.03 -28.64 -1.49
C GLN A 133 3.04 -30.16 -1.31
N GLN A 134 2.39 -30.68 -0.27
CA GLN A 134 2.23 -32.12 -0.08
C GLN A 134 1.39 -32.74 -1.19
N THR A 135 0.24 -32.14 -1.53
CA THR A 135 -0.61 -32.62 -2.63
C THR A 135 0.11 -32.62 -3.97
N ILE A 136 0.90 -31.58 -4.27
CA ILE A 136 1.72 -31.54 -5.49
C ILE A 136 2.71 -32.71 -5.52
N THR A 137 3.39 -32.96 -4.39
CA THR A 137 4.37 -34.05 -4.28
C THR A 137 3.70 -35.43 -4.45
N GLU A 138 2.53 -35.62 -3.84
CA GLU A 138 1.75 -36.85 -3.93
C GLU A 138 1.23 -37.09 -5.35
N LEU A 139 0.73 -36.06 -6.03
CA LEU A 139 0.29 -36.14 -7.42
C LEU A 139 1.46 -36.42 -8.37
N GLN A 140 2.62 -35.81 -8.14
CA GLN A 140 3.84 -36.10 -8.92
C GLN A 140 4.29 -37.55 -8.74
N THR A 141 4.26 -38.05 -7.51
CA THR A 141 4.59 -39.45 -7.20
C THR A 141 3.61 -40.40 -7.90
N SER A 142 2.31 -40.14 -7.78
CA SER A 142 1.25 -40.93 -8.41
C SER A 142 1.37 -40.94 -9.94
N LEU A 143 1.67 -39.79 -10.56
CA LEU A 143 1.90 -39.73 -12.01
C LEU A 143 3.13 -40.54 -12.43
N ASN A 144 4.22 -40.46 -11.67
CA ASN A 144 5.43 -41.21 -11.98
C ASN A 144 5.19 -42.71 -11.83
N GLU A 145 4.50 -43.14 -10.77
CA GLU A 145 4.09 -44.54 -10.58
C GLU A 145 3.18 -45.03 -11.72
N GLN A 146 2.21 -44.23 -12.15
CA GLN A 146 1.32 -44.60 -13.26
C GLN A 146 2.07 -44.68 -14.59
N GLN A 147 3.02 -43.77 -14.84
CA GLN A 147 3.89 -43.81 -16.01
C GLN A 147 4.78 -45.06 -16.00
N GLN A 148 5.39 -45.39 -14.86
CA GLN A 148 6.21 -46.59 -14.71
C GLN A 148 5.37 -47.86 -14.87
N ALA A 149 4.18 -47.93 -14.27
CA ALA A 149 3.28 -49.07 -14.44
C ALA A 149 2.84 -49.24 -15.90
N SER A 150 2.59 -48.13 -16.60
CA SER A 150 2.23 -48.13 -18.02
C SER A 150 3.41 -48.56 -18.91
N ALA A 151 4.63 -48.08 -18.60
CA ALA A 151 5.85 -48.50 -19.28
C ALA A 151 6.16 -49.99 -19.03
N ALA A 152 6.01 -50.47 -17.80
CA ALA A 152 6.18 -51.87 -17.44
C ALA A 152 5.15 -52.77 -18.15
N LYS A 153 3.89 -52.33 -18.26
CA LYS A 153 2.87 -53.03 -19.06
C LYS A 153 3.26 -53.11 -20.54
N LYS A 154 3.69 -51.98 -21.12
CA LYS A 154 4.16 -51.93 -22.52
C LYS A 154 5.37 -52.85 -22.75
N GLN A 155 6.32 -52.87 -21.81
CA GLN A 155 7.50 -53.75 -21.88
C GLN A 155 7.12 -55.23 -21.75
N LYS A 156 6.16 -55.56 -20.88
CA LYS A 156 5.64 -56.92 -20.72
C LYS A 156 4.89 -57.40 -21.97
N GLU A 157 4.13 -56.53 -22.61
CA GLU A 157 3.40 -56.83 -23.85
C GLU A 157 4.34 -57.00 -25.04
N GLN A 158 5.38 -56.16 -25.16
CA GLN A 158 6.42 -56.29 -26.18
C GLN A 158 7.20 -57.61 -26.10
N HIS A 159 7.49 -58.10 -24.89
CA HIS A 159 8.21 -59.38 -24.72
C HIS A 159 7.36 -60.61 -25.07
N LEU A 160 6.05 -60.54 -24.86
CA LEU A 160 5.12 -61.61 -25.25
C LEU A 160 5.04 -61.71 -26.78
N MET A 161 4.96 -60.59 -27.51
CA MET A 161 4.87 -60.63 -28.97
C MET A 161 6.14 -61.25 -29.62
N LEU A 162 7.33 -60.97 -29.06
CA LEU A 162 8.59 -61.54 -29.56
C LEU A 162 8.74 -63.04 -29.27
N THR A 163 8.26 -63.52 -28.12
CA THR A 163 8.32 -64.94 -27.77
C THR A 163 7.33 -65.77 -28.59
N TYR A 164 6.12 -65.24 -28.86
CA TYR A 164 5.19 -65.86 -29.79
C TYR A 164 5.73 -65.91 -31.24
N GLY A 165 6.41 -64.86 -31.71
CA GLY A 165 7.06 -64.85 -33.04
C GLY A 165 8.25 -65.80 -33.15
N GLY A 166 9.12 -65.85 -32.13
CA GLY A 166 10.31 -66.70 -32.10
C GLY A 166 10.00 -68.21 -32.08
N GLY A 167 8.97 -68.62 -31.35
CA GLY A 167 8.52 -70.02 -31.33
C GLY A 167 7.99 -70.50 -32.69
N VAL A 168 7.23 -69.68 -33.39
CA VAL A 168 6.72 -69.99 -34.73
C VAL A 168 7.85 -70.07 -35.76
N ALA A 169 8.82 -69.15 -35.69
CA ALA A 169 9.99 -69.16 -36.58
C ALA A 169 10.85 -70.44 -36.40
N LEU A 170 11.08 -70.87 -35.16
CA LEU A 170 11.79 -72.12 -34.87
C LEU A 170 11.04 -73.36 -35.38
N SER A 171 9.72 -73.41 -35.18
CA SER A 171 8.89 -74.52 -35.67
C SER A 171 8.91 -74.59 -37.21
N GLY A 172 8.72 -73.45 -37.89
CA GLY A 172 8.78 -73.38 -39.35
C GLY A 172 10.13 -73.79 -39.93
N LEU A 173 11.23 -73.41 -39.28
CA LEU A 173 12.58 -73.79 -39.71
C LEU A 173 12.82 -75.30 -39.57
N LEU A 174 12.42 -75.89 -38.44
CA LEU A 174 12.53 -77.35 -38.24
C LEU A 174 11.73 -78.12 -39.28
N PHE A 175 10.47 -77.74 -39.51
CA PHE A 175 9.64 -78.38 -40.54
C PHE A 175 10.21 -78.20 -41.95
N GLY A 176 10.73 -77.02 -42.29
CA GLY A 176 11.38 -76.76 -43.57
C GLY A 176 12.59 -77.67 -43.80
N VAL A 177 13.46 -77.83 -42.81
CA VAL A 177 14.65 -78.69 -42.89
C VAL A 177 14.28 -80.17 -42.98
N ILE A 178 13.27 -80.62 -42.22
CA ILE A 178 12.76 -81.99 -42.34
C ILE A 178 12.25 -82.25 -43.78
N LEU A 179 11.51 -81.30 -44.35
CA LEU A 179 10.92 -81.45 -45.68
C LEU A 179 11.99 -81.48 -46.78
N THR A 180 13.03 -80.65 -46.68
CA THR A 180 14.14 -80.64 -47.66
C THR A 180 14.96 -81.93 -47.62
N LEU A 181 15.18 -82.51 -46.45
CA LEU A 181 15.89 -83.78 -46.32
C LEU A 181 15.08 -84.97 -46.85
N LEU A 182 13.76 -84.97 -46.64
CA LEU A 182 12.88 -86.04 -47.12
C LEU A 182 12.74 -86.04 -48.65
N LEU A 183 12.77 -84.86 -49.28
CA LEU A 183 12.61 -84.75 -50.74
C LEU A 183 13.93 -84.94 -51.53
N SER A 184 15.09 -84.84 -50.88
CA SER A 184 16.40 -84.94 -51.56
C SER A 184 16.88 -86.38 -51.85
N ARG A 185 16.12 -87.41 -51.46
CA ARG A 185 16.40 -88.80 -51.88
C ARG A 185 15.67 -89.18 -53.17
N ARG A 186 16.10 -88.62 -54.31
CA ARG A 186 15.93 -89.29 -55.61
C ARG A 186 17.29 -89.58 -56.23
N LYS A 187 17.53 -90.88 -56.44
CA LYS A 187 18.79 -91.48 -56.94
C LYS A 187 19.06 -91.13 -58.41
N ARG A 188 20.36 -91.17 -58.70
CA ARG A 188 21.11 -90.98 -59.95
C ARG A 188 20.62 -91.79 -61.15
N TYR A 189 20.93 -91.30 -62.35
CA TYR A 189 21.11 -92.11 -63.56
C TYR A 189 22.54 -91.89 -64.06
N ASP A 190 23.43 -92.87 -63.86
CA ASP A 190 24.65 -93.03 -64.65
C ASP A 190 24.26 -93.84 -65.88
N GLY A 191 24.50 -93.28 -67.07
CA GLY A 191 24.32 -93.96 -68.35
C GLY A 191 25.64 -93.97 -69.11
N TRP A 192 26.22 -95.17 -69.19
CA TRP A 192 27.18 -95.74 -70.15
C TRP A 192 28.27 -94.86 -70.77
#